data_AF-A0A3B9Z6I2-F1
#
_entry.id   AF-A0A3B9Z6I2-F1
#
_cell.length_a   1.000
_cell.length_b   1.000
_cell.length_c   1.000
_cell.angle_alpha   90.00
_cell.angle_beta   90.00
_cell.angle_gamma   90.00
#
_symmetry.space_group_name_H-M   'P 1'
#
loop_
_entity.id
_entity.type
_entity.pdbx_description
1 polymer ?
#
loop_
_entity_poly.entity_id
_entity_poly.type
_entity_poly.pdbx_seq_one_letter_code
_entity_poly.pdbx_strand_id
1 'polypeptide(L)'
;MDDQVTLIVFAGQGGGSPPERLVSGAQHAAARDLIELGLEEPLVGHVFLATDAPLLQEAFNHDPRVTVITDPPGEPFHFGGRLRAIVDRPEVRFPLYFSGAAAPLIEAGTFREVCVRLLGGSSTVIANNLWSADWFGIVPGSALHRIALPEAHDNAVPSLLARQAGLTPQIIDPAIGTIFDLDTPADLTILALHRGQRKHVREFLNGANLPRERFGATMPFLISQKAHLSLIGRVNTSIWGKAMTDIPGAKRLFVEERGMVAFGRDT
;
A
#
# COMPACT_ATOMS: atom_id res chain seq x y z
N MET A 1 -15.18 -25.39 8.18
CA MET A 1 -14.32 -24.24 8.45
C MET A 1 -14.85 -23.13 7.59
N ASP A 2 -15.21 -22.01 8.20
CA ASP A 2 -15.61 -20.85 7.41
C ASP A 2 -14.38 -20.35 6.67
N ASP A 3 -14.56 -20.03 5.38
CA ASP A 3 -13.47 -19.50 4.56
C ASP A 3 -12.99 -18.16 5.14
N GLN A 4 -11.67 -18.02 5.33
CA GLN A 4 -11.06 -16.82 5.90
C GLN A 4 -9.98 -16.26 4.97
N VAL A 5 -9.79 -14.93 5.07
CA VAL A 5 -8.74 -14.20 4.38
C VAL A 5 -7.40 -14.47 5.05
N THR A 6 -6.37 -14.64 4.22
CA THR A 6 -4.98 -14.61 4.67
C THR A 6 -4.39 -13.25 4.33
N LEU A 7 -4.05 -12.45 5.34
CA LEU A 7 -3.34 -11.19 5.13
C LEU A 7 -1.85 -11.47 4.92
N ILE A 8 -1.26 -10.86 3.90
CA ILE A 8 0.17 -10.96 3.59
C ILE A 8 0.73 -9.54 3.58
N VAL A 9 1.72 -9.28 4.43
CA VAL A 9 2.36 -7.96 4.53
C VAL A 9 3.86 -8.11 4.27
N PHE A 10 4.38 -7.39 3.27
CA PHE A 10 5.81 -7.31 3.00
C PHE A 10 6.34 -5.96 3.46
N ALA A 11 7.22 -5.95 4.45
CA ALA A 11 7.76 -4.73 5.03
C ALA A 11 9.24 -4.93 5.35
N GLY A 12 10.13 -4.39 4.52
CA GLY A 12 11.57 -4.52 4.68
C GLY A 12 12.23 -3.31 5.35
N GLN A 13 13.54 -3.41 5.58
CA GLN A 13 14.40 -2.29 5.93
C GLN A 13 14.58 -1.36 4.71
N GLY A 14 14.53 -0.06 4.96
CA GLY A 14 14.87 0.94 3.95
C GLY A 14 16.36 1.26 3.90
N GLY A 15 16.70 2.26 3.08
CA GLY A 15 18.07 2.73 2.94
C GLY A 15 18.67 3.38 4.20
N GLY A 16 19.99 3.58 4.16
CA GLY A 16 20.80 4.01 5.30
C GLY A 16 20.93 5.52 5.49
N SER A 17 20.37 6.36 4.63
CA SER A 17 20.42 7.82 4.81
C SER A 17 19.37 8.30 5.83
N PRO A 18 19.52 9.50 6.40
CA PRO A 18 18.52 10.07 7.30
C PRO A 18 17.08 10.11 6.74
N PRO A 19 16.81 10.57 5.50
CA PRO A 19 15.45 10.55 4.95
C PRO A 19 14.92 9.14 4.71
N GLU A 20 15.76 8.19 4.27
CA GLU A 20 15.36 6.81 4.06
C GLU A 20 14.98 6.11 5.37
N ARG A 21 15.78 6.30 6.44
CA ARG A 21 15.41 5.78 7.78
C ARG A 21 14.13 6.40 8.32
N LEU A 22 13.89 7.68 8.05
CA LEU A 22 12.67 8.36 8.46
C LEU A 22 11.44 7.76 7.76
N VAL A 23 11.52 7.52 6.45
CA VAL A 23 10.44 6.87 5.69
C VAL A 23 10.27 5.41 6.13
N SER A 24 11.36 4.65 6.22
CA SER A 24 11.32 3.24 6.63
C SER A 24 10.71 3.05 8.02
N GLY A 25 11.04 3.91 8.99
CA GLY A 25 10.42 3.86 10.31
C GLY A 25 8.91 4.11 10.29
N ALA A 26 8.43 5.00 9.42
CA ALA A 26 6.99 5.21 9.23
C ALA A 26 6.32 4.03 8.53
N GLN A 27 6.99 3.41 7.55
CA GLN A 27 6.50 2.19 6.89
C GLN A 27 6.41 1.02 7.89
N HIS A 28 7.38 0.84 8.79
CA HIS A 28 7.28 -0.16 9.85
C HIS A 28 6.10 0.11 10.79
N ALA A 29 5.89 1.37 11.16
CA ALA A 29 4.75 1.76 11.97
C ALA A 29 3.41 1.49 11.26
N ALA A 30 3.32 1.80 9.95
CA ALA A 30 2.14 1.54 9.12
C ALA A 30 1.87 0.04 8.96
N ALA A 31 2.90 -0.77 8.67
CA ALA A 31 2.80 -2.22 8.60
C ALA A 31 2.29 -2.81 9.91
N ARG A 32 2.75 -2.31 11.06
CA ARG A 32 2.27 -2.74 12.37
C ARG A 32 0.79 -2.40 12.59
N ASP A 33 0.38 -1.17 12.29
CA ASP A 33 -1.01 -0.73 12.36
C ASP A 33 -1.94 -1.55 11.43
N LEU A 34 -1.44 -1.94 10.25
CA LEU A 34 -2.16 -2.78 9.29
C LEU A 34 -2.31 -4.22 9.78
N ILE A 35 -1.26 -4.81 10.35
CA ILE A 35 -1.31 -6.17 10.90
C ILE A 35 -2.27 -6.21 12.09
N GLU A 36 -2.21 -5.22 12.99
CA GLU A 36 -3.13 -5.11 14.13
C GLU A 36 -4.58 -4.96 13.64
N LEU A 37 -4.84 -4.16 12.59
CA LEU A 37 -6.15 -4.09 11.94
C LEU A 37 -6.60 -5.47 11.39
N GLY A 38 -5.70 -6.20 10.73
CA GLY A 38 -5.99 -7.55 10.24
C GLY A 38 -6.32 -8.52 11.38
N LEU A 39 -5.60 -8.44 12.49
CA LEU A 39 -5.87 -9.28 13.67
C LEU A 39 -7.21 -8.94 14.33
N GLU A 40 -7.64 -7.69 14.28
CA GLU A 40 -8.95 -7.25 14.79
C GLU A 40 -10.14 -7.67 13.90
N GLU A 41 -9.93 -7.91 12.60
CA GLU A 41 -11.00 -8.29 11.66
C GLU A 41 -11.33 -9.80 11.71
N PRO A 42 -12.55 -10.20 12.11
CA PRO A 42 -12.93 -11.62 12.22
C PRO A 42 -12.81 -12.43 10.92
N LEU A 43 -12.88 -11.78 9.76
CA LEU A 43 -12.73 -12.44 8.46
C LEU A 43 -11.27 -12.80 8.12
N VAL A 44 -10.29 -12.29 8.85
CA VAL A 44 -8.87 -12.62 8.68
C VAL A 44 -8.49 -13.76 9.62
N GLY A 45 -8.11 -14.91 9.05
CA GLY A 45 -7.72 -16.08 9.83
C GLY A 45 -6.27 -16.02 10.29
N HIS A 46 -5.39 -15.60 9.38
CA HIS A 46 -3.94 -15.67 9.56
C HIS A 46 -3.22 -14.52 8.85
N VAL A 47 -2.07 -14.12 9.38
CA VAL A 47 -1.20 -13.08 8.81
C VAL A 47 0.17 -13.68 8.50
N PHE A 48 0.67 -13.50 7.28
CA PHE A 48 2.08 -13.69 6.94
C PHE A 48 2.79 -12.34 6.87
N LEU A 49 3.84 -12.18 7.67
CA LEU A 49 4.70 -11.00 7.65
C LEU A 49 6.06 -11.39 7.07
N ALA A 50 6.36 -10.98 5.84
CA ALA A 50 7.71 -11.13 5.29
C ALA A 50 8.51 -9.86 5.58
N THR A 51 9.59 -10.00 6.36
CA THR A 51 10.35 -8.85 6.85
C THR A 51 11.78 -9.23 7.26
N ASP A 52 12.73 -8.34 6.97
CA ASP A 52 14.08 -8.33 7.53
C ASP A 52 14.25 -7.28 8.64
N ALA A 53 13.17 -6.60 9.05
CA ALA A 53 13.19 -5.56 10.06
C ALA A 53 13.03 -6.16 11.49
N PRO A 54 14.06 -6.11 12.36
CA PRO A 54 13.99 -6.73 13.68
C PRO A 54 12.83 -6.22 14.54
N LEU A 55 12.51 -4.93 14.46
CA LEU A 55 11.39 -4.32 15.19
C LEU A 55 10.04 -4.95 14.85
N LEU A 56 9.82 -5.33 13.58
CA LEU A 56 8.59 -5.99 13.15
C LEU A 56 8.58 -7.47 13.55
N GLN A 57 9.74 -8.13 13.49
CA GLN A 57 9.88 -9.52 13.95
C GLN A 57 9.58 -9.61 15.45
N GLU A 58 10.20 -8.76 16.27
CA GLU A 58 10.00 -8.71 17.72
C GLU A 58 8.56 -8.36 18.12
N ALA A 59 7.87 -7.54 17.32
CA ALA A 59 6.48 -7.16 17.60
C ALA A 59 5.49 -8.32 17.46
N PHE A 60 5.76 -9.30 16.59
CA PHE A 60 4.78 -10.33 16.20
C PHE A 60 5.26 -11.78 16.34
N ASN A 61 6.52 -12.04 16.70
CA ASN A 61 7.05 -13.40 16.88
C ASN A 61 6.31 -14.27 17.92
N HIS A 62 5.56 -13.65 18.82
CA HIS A 62 4.80 -14.33 19.87
C HIS A 62 3.28 -14.40 19.58
N ASP A 63 2.80 -13.80 18.49
CA ASP A 63 1.38 -13.86 18.13
C ASP A 63 1.09 -15.17 17.36
N PRO A 64 0.19 -16.05 17.85
CA PRO A 64 -0.08 -17.33 17.22
C PRO A 64 -0.76 -17.22 15.85
N ARG A 65 -1.34 -16.07 15.50
CA ARG A 65 -1.99 -15.81 14.20
C ARG A 65 -1.05 -15.12 13.20
N VAL A 66 0.19 -14.84 13.59
CA VAL A 66 1.18 -14.22 12.71
C VAL A 66 2.34 -15.18 12.47
N THR A 67 2.65 -15.44 11.20
CA THR A 67 3.88 -16.13 10.80
C THR A 67 4.85 -15.11 10.21
N VAL A 68 5.92 -14.87 10.96
CA VAL A 68 7.05 -14.06 10.51
C VAL A 68 7.93 -14.91 9.58
N ILE A 69 8.21 -14.38 8.39
CA ILE A 69 9.05 -15.00 7.36
C ILE A 69 10.24 -14.08 7.10
N THR A 70 11.44 -14.63 7.31
CA THR A 70 12.70 -13.96 7.01
C THR A 70 13.36 -14.62 5.82
N ASP A 71 14.01 -13.84 4.96
CA ASP A 71 14.87 -14.40 3.91
C ASP A 71 16.20 -14.92 4.49
N PRO A 72 16.82 -15.94 3.87
CA PRO A 72 18.15 -16.38 4.26
C PRO A 72 19.17 -15.23 4.21
N PRO A 73 20.10 -15.14 5.18
CA PRO A 73 21.15 -14.13 5.14
C PRO A 73 21.96 -14.21 3.84
N GLY A 74 22.12 -13.08 3.16
CA GLY A 74 22.95 -12.96 1.96
C GLY A 74 22.26 -13.34 0.64
N GLU A 75 20.99 -13.76 0.67
CA GLU A 75 20.19 -13.92 -0.54
C GLU A 75 19.41 -12.62 -0.85
N PRO A 76 19.38 -12.17 -2.12
CA PRO A 76 18.58 -11.01 -2.48
C PRO A 76 17.09 -11.34 -2.34
N PHE A 77 16.32 -10.37 -1.83
CA PHE A 77 14.87 -10.50 -1.78
C PHE A 77 14.28 -10.64 -3.19
N HIS A 78 13.45 -11.68 -3.39
CA HIS A 78 12.69 -11.87 -4.62
C HIS A 78 11.20 -11.84 -4.30
N PHE A 79 10.56 -10.70 -4.60
CA PHE A 79 9.14 -10.44 -4.34
C PHE A 79 8.24 -11.57 -4.85
N GLY A 80 8.34 -11.88 -6.15
CA GLY A 80 7.53 -12.91 -6.79
C GLY A 80 7.69 -14.31 -6.17
N GLY A 81 8.93 -14.70 -5.86
CA GLY A 81 9.25 -15.97 -5.22
C GLY A 81 8.66 -16.05 -3.82
N ARG A 82 8.79 -14.98 -3.01
CA ARG A 82 8.26 -14.93 -1.65
C ARG A 82 6.74 -14.97 -1.63
N LEU A 83 6.08 -14.20 -2.49
CA LEU A 83 4.62 -14.17 -2.60
C LEU A 83 4.08 -15.55 -3.01
N ARG A 84 4.69 -16.18 -4.02
CA ARG A 84 4.31 -17.52 -4.47
C ARG A 84 4.50 -18.56 -3.37
N ALA A 85 5.64 -18.55 -2.67
CA ALA A 85 5.91 -19.48 -1.57
C ALA A 85 4.89 -19.39 -0.42
N ILE A 86 4.28 -18.22 -0.19
CA ILE A 86 3.20 -18.06 0.79
C ILE A 86 1.88 -18.58 0.23
N VAL A 87 1.53 -18.19 -1.00
CA VAL A 87 0.26 -18.57 -1.64
C VAL A 87 0.16 -20.06 -1.97
N ASP A 88 1.30 -20.73 -2.17
CA ASP A 88 1.36 -22.18 -2.43
C ASP A 88 1.08 -23.03 -1.18
N ARG A 89 0.98 -22.40 0.01
CA ARG A 89 0.63 -23.09 1.24
C ARG A 89 -0.84 -23.55 1.19
N PRO A 90 -1.14 -24.82 1.54
CA PRO A 90 -2.50 -25.37 1.42
C PRO A 90 -3.60 -24.58 2.14
N GLU A 91 -3.24 -23.89 3.24
CA GLU A 91 -4.15 -23.06 4.03
C GLU A 91 -4.48 -21.70 3.38
N VAL A 92 -3.70 -21.25 2.39
CA VAL A 92 -3.86 -19.91 1.78
C VAL A 92 -4.79 -19.98 0.57
N ARG A 93 -6.09 -19.75 0.82
CA ARG A 93 -7.13 -19.76 -0.23
C ARG A 93 -7.50 -18.37 -0.75
N PHE A 94 -7.53 -17.39 0.16
CA PHE A 94 -7.95 -16.01 -0.10
C PHE A 94 -6.85 -15.03 0.30
N PRO A 95 -5.71 -14.99 -0.43
CA PRO A 95 -4.61 -14.08 -0.13
C PRO A 95 -4.99 -12.62 -0.39
N LEU A 96 -4.73 -11.77 0.60
CA LEU A 96 -4.82 -10.32 0.54
C LEU A 96 -3.44 -9.76 0.87
N TYR A 97 -2.74 -9.26 -0.14
CA TYR A 97 -1.40 -8.71 -0.04
C TYR A 97 -1.42 -7.19 0.14
N PHE A 98 -0.54 -6.68 0.99
CA PHE A 98 -0.20 -5.26 1.14
C PHE A 98 1.32 -5.07 1.22
N SER A 99 1.83 -4.02 0.57
CA SER A 99 3.16 -3.50 0.90
C SER A 99 3.11 -2.80 2.28
N GLY A 100 4.24 -2.79 3.00
CA GLY A 100 4.33 -2.15 4.33
C GLY A 100 4.15 -0.63 4.31
N ALA A 101 4.24 -0.01 3.14
CA ALA A 101 4.02 1.42 2.93
C ALA A 101 2.56 1.74 2.53
N ALA A 102 1.77 0.73 2.18
CA ALA A 102 0.47 0.91 1.57
C ALA A 102 -0.60 1.29 2.58
N ALA A 103 -1.49 2.20 2.17
CA ALA A 103 -2.79 2.45 2.77
C ALA A 103 -2.76 2.67 4.30
N PRO A 104 -1.87 3.54 4.85
CA PRO A 104 -1.74 3.75 6.30
C PRO A 104 -2.97 4.42 6.93
N LEU A 105 -3.92 4.87 6.09
CA LEU A 105 -5.18 5.49 6.47
C LEU A 105 -6.40 4.60 6.18
N ILE A 106 -6.21 3.31 5.86
CA ILE A 106 -7.32 2.41 5.58
C ILE A 106 -8.23 2.25 6.80
N GLU A 107 -9.50 2.57 6.59
CA GLU A 107 -10.54 2.43 7.61
C GLU A 107 -10.94 0.96 7.76
N ALA A 108 -11.33 0.56 8.98
CA ALA A 108 -11.76 -0.81 9.25
C ALA A 108 -12.94 -1.25 8.38
N GLY A 109 -13.88 -0.34 8.09
CA GLY A 109 -15.01 -0.62 7.20
C GLY A 109 -14.57 -0.97 5.78
N THR A 110 -13.64 -0.19 5.21
CA THR A 110 -13.09 -0.45 3.87
C THR A 110 -12.25 -1.72 3.84
N PHE A 111 -11.42 -1.97 4.85
CA PHE A 111 -10.65 -3.20 4.96
C PHE A 111 -11.57 -4.44 5.00
N ARG A 112 -12.62 -4.39 5.85
CA ARG A 112 -13.65 -5.43 5.93
C ARG A 112 -14.37 -5.64 4.59
N GLU A 113 -14.71 -4.56 3.90
CA GLU A 113 -15.36 -4.65 2.60
C GLU A 113 -14.49 -5.42 1.59
N VAL A 114 -13.17 -5.15 1.56
CA VAL A 114 -12.22 -5.89 0.73
C VAL A 114 -12.22 -7.39 1.11
N CYS A 115 -12.20 -7.71 2.40
CA CYS A 115 -12.29 -9.11 2.86
C CYS A 115 -13.58 -9.80 2.40
N VAL A 116 -14.73 -9.14 2.55
CA VAL A 116 -16.04 -9.68 2.11
C VAL A 116 -16.06 -9.92 0.60
N ARG A 117 -15.60 -8.95 -0.20
CA ARG A 117 -15.52 -9.07 -1.66
C ARG A 117 -14.60 -10.22 -2.07
N LEU A 118 -13.47 -10.40 -1.37
CA LEU A 118 -12.51 -11.46 -1.65
C LEU A 118 -13.11 -12.85 -1.38
N LEU A 119 -13.75 -13.03 -0.22
CA LEU A 119 -14.39 -14.29 0.18
C LEU A 119 -15.58 -14.67 -0.72
N GLY A 120 -16.30 -13.67 -1.26
CA GLY A 120 -17.41 -13.88 -2.19
C GLY A 120 -17.00 -14.04 -3.67
N GLY A 121 -15.71 -13.86 -4.00
CA GLY A 121 -15.21 -13.94 -5.37
C GLY A 121 -14.93 -15.38 -5.85
N SER A 122 -14.80 -15.57 -7.17
CA SER A 122 -14.49 -16.90 -7.75
C SER A 122 -13.53 -16.88 -8.94
N SER A 123 -13.11 -15.70 -9.41
CA SER A 123 -12.06 -15.51 -10.43
C SER A 123 -11.75 -14.01 -10.52
N THR A 124 -11.28 -13.42 -9.42
CA THR A 124 -11.18 -11.98 -9.24
C THR A 124 -9.83 -11.58 -8.68
N VAL A 125 -9.32 -10.44 -9.16
CA VAL A 125 -8.27 -9.67 -8.49
C VAL A 125 -8.87 -8.35 -8.00
N ILE A 126 -8.80 -8.10 -6.70
CA ILE A 126 -9.23 -6.85 -6.08
C ILE A 126 -7.98 -6.00 -5.87
N ALA A 127 -7.97 -4.72 -6.24
CA ALA A 127 -6.79 -3.86 -6.04
C ALA A 127 -7.20 -2.39 -5.84
N ASN A 128 -6.32 -1.58 -5.24
CA ASN A 128 -6.48 -0.13 -5.23
C ASN A 128 -6.24 0.51 -6.61
N ASN A 129 -5.42 -0.12 -7.44
CA ASN A 129 -5.12 0.36 -8.78
C ASN A 129 -4.76 -0.84 -9.66
N LEU A 130 -5.30 -0.90 -10.88
CA LEU A 130 -5.02 -2.00 -11.79
C LEU A 130 -3.57 -2.02 -12.29
N TRP A 131 -3.01 -0.84 -12.53
CA TRP A 131 -1.76 -0.66 -13.28
C TRP A 131 -0.54 -0.41 -12.39
N SER A 132 -0.78 0.01 -11.15
CA SER A 132 0.26 0.24 -10.16
C SER A 132 -0.33 0.06 -8.77
N ALA A 133 -0.48 -1.19 -8.34
CA ALA A 133 -1.09 -1.52 -7.07
C ALA A 133 -0.10 -1.46 -5.91
N ASP A 134 -0.56 -1.03 -4.74
CA ASP A 134 0.22 -1.12 -3.48
C ASP A 134 -0.29 -2.28 -2.62
N TRP A 135 -1.50 -2.75 -2.93
CA TRP A 135 -2.12 -3.90 -2.30
C TRP A 135 -3.13 -4.54 -3.26
N PHE A 136 -3.36 -5.84 -3.09
CA PHE A 136 -4.32 -6.59 -3.89
C PHE A 136 -4.77 -7.89 -3.21
N GLY A 137 -6.01 -8.31 -3.46
CA GLY A 137 -6.53 -9.63 -3.11
C GLY A 137 -6.73 -10.50 -4.35
N ILE A 138 -6.49 -11.81 -4.24
CA ILE A 138 -6.58 -12.74 -5.38
C ILE A 138 -7.46 -13.94 -5.03
N VAL A 139 -8.40 -14.28 -5.91
CA VAL A 139 -9.11 -15.56 -5.88
C VAL A 139 -9.24 -16.14 -7.29
N PRO A 140 -8.82 -17.40 -7.54
CA PRO A 140 -8.05 -18.25 -6.62
C PRO A 140 -6.59 -17.79 -6.52
N GLY A 141 -5.94 -17.98 -5.36
CA GLY A 141 -4.51 -17.69 -5.18
C GLY A 141 -3.61 -18.39 -6.22
N SER A 142 -3.99 -19.60 -6.65
CA SER A 142 -3.28 -20.38 -7.68
C SER A 142 -3.17 -19.70 -9.04
N ALA A 143 -3.92 -18.61 -9.29
CA ALA A 143 -3.75 -17.80 -10.49
C ALA A 143 -2.33 -17.19 -10.61
N LEU A 144 -1.60 -17.06 -9.50
CA LEU A 144 -0.20 -16.61 -9.50
C LEU A 144 0.75 -17.50 -10.32
N HIS A 145 0.40 -18.78 -10.56
CA HIS A 145 1.20 -19.68 -11.40
C HIS A 145 1.05 -19.40 -12.89
N ARG A 146 0.03 -18.63 -13.30
CA ARG A 146 -0.26 -18.33 -14.70
C ARG A 146 0.46 -17.08 -15.20
N ILE A 147 1.23 -16.43 -14.34
CA ILE A 147 1.96 -15.21 -14.65
C ILE A 147 3.44 -15.34 -14.29
N ALA A 148 4.29 -14.65 -15.04
CA ALA A 148 5.65 -14.37 -14.62
C ALA A 148 5.59 -13.27 -13.55
N LEU A 149 5.83 -13.65 -12.30
CA LEU A 149 5.86 -12.69 -11.20
C LEU A 149 7.14 -11.84 -11.29
N PRO A 150 7.06 -10.52 -11.09
CA PRO A 150 8.24 -9.67 -11.08
C PRO A 150 9.21 -10.01 -9.95
N GLU A 151 10.49 -9.76 -10.17
CA GLU A 151 11.54 -10.01 -9.16
C GLU A 151 11.47 -9.01 -8.00
N ALA A 152 11.26 -7.72 -8.31
CA ALA A 152 11.45 -6.63 -7.34
C ALA A 152 10.16 -5.90 -6.92
N HIS A 153 9.12 -5.86 -7.77
CA HIS A 153 7.98 -4.96 -7.55
C HIS A 153 6.63 -5.68 -7.66
N ASP A 154 5.70 -5.26 -6.81
CA ASP A 154 4.33 -5.75 -6.69
C ASP A 154 3.35 -5.05 -7.66
N ASN A 155 3.65 -3.81 -8.03
CA ASN A 155 2.72 -2.90 -8.70
C ASN A 155 2.03 -3.46 -9.94
N ALA A 156 2.74 -4.28 -10.73
CA ALA A 156 2.22 -4.82 -11.98
C ALA A 156 1.32 -6.06 -11.79
N VAL A 157 1.33 -6.71 -10.61
CA VAL A 157 0.71 -8.02 -10.39
C VAL A 157 -0.78 -8.03 -10.77
N PRO A 158 -1.63 -7.07 -10.35
CA PRO A 158 -3.04 -7.10 -10.74
C PRO A 158 -3.27 -6.99 -12.25
N SER A 159 -2.51 -6.15 -12.95
CA SER A 159 -2.61 -6.06 -14.42
C SER A 159 -2.18 -7.35 -15.11
N LEU A 160 -1.15 -8.03 -14.60
CA LEU A 160 -0.69 -9.31 -15.13
C LEU A 160 -1.74 -10.40 -14.91
N LEU A 161 -2.32 -10.46 -13.70
CA LEU A 161 -3.40 -11.38 -13.35
C LEU A 161 -4.63 -11.20 -14.25
N ALA A 162 -5.02 -9.95 -14.50
CA ALA A 162 -6.14 -9.66 -15.40
C ALA A 162 -5.84 -10.05 -16.86
N ARG A 163 -4.65 -9.71 -17.36
CA ARG A 163 -4.28 -9.87 -18.78
C ARG A 163 -3.84 -11.29 -19.15
N GLN A 164 -3.24 -12.03 -18.23
CA GLN A 164 -2.58 -13.31 -18.49
C GLN A 164 -3.23 -14.48 -17.74
N ALA A 165 -3.76 -14.25 -16.53
CA ALA A 165 -4.39 -15.32 -15.73
C ALA A 165 -5.92 -15.40 -15.89
N GLY A 166 -6.54 -14.44 -16.57
CA GLY A 166 -7.98 -14.38 -16.84
C GLY A 166 -8.83 -13.93 -15.65
N LEU A 167 -8.22 -13.29 -14.64
CA LEU A 167 -8.93 -12.78 -13.48
C LEU A 167 -9.71 -11.52 -13.84
N THR A 168 -10.93 -11.39 -13.31
CA THR A 168 -11.72 -10.16 -13.47
C THR A 168 -11.22 -9.12 -12.47
N PRO A 169 -10.74 -7.94 -12.92
CA PRO A 169 -10.32 -6.89 -12.00
C PRO A 169 -11.53 -6.22 -11.33
N GLN A 170 -11.46 -6.07 -10.02
CA GLN A 170 -12.36 -5.23 -9.21
C GLN A 170 -11.53 -4.14 -8.54
N ILE A 171 -11.67 -2.91 -9.01
CA ILE A 171 -10.90 -1.79 -8.47
C ILE A 171 -11.71 -1.13 -7.37
N ILE A 172 -11.12 -1.00 -6.18
CA ILE A 172 -11.74 -0.25 -5.09
C ILE A 172 -11.72 1.24 -5.45
N ASP A 173 -12.82 1.92 -5.13
CA ASP A 173 -12.92 3.34 -5.40
C ASP A 173 -11.76 4.11 -4.74
N PRO A 174 -11.08 4.99 -5.49
CA PRO A 174 -9.96 5.74 -4.96
C PRO A 174 -10.40 6.65 -3.81
N ALA A 175 -9.83 6.42 -2.63
CA ALA A 175 -9.98 7.25 -1.45
C ALA A 175 -8.61 7.41 -0.78
N ILE A 176 -8.43 8.45 0.05
CA ILE A 176 -7.16 8.66 0.74
C ILE A 176 -6.73 7.43 1.55
N GLY A 177 -7.70 6.72 2.14
CA GLY A 177 -7.43 5.48 2.88
C GLY A 177 -6.94 4.31 2.03
N THR A 178 -7.23 4.30 0.72
CA THR A 178 -6.91 3.15 -0.16
C THR A 178 -5.72 3.40 -1.09
N ILE A 179 -5.39 4.66 -1.37
CA ILE A 179 -4.36 5.05 -2.34
C ILE A 179 -3.16 5.78 -1.75
N PHE A 180 -3.24 6.25 -0.49
CA PHE A 180 -2.12 6.95 0.12
C PHE A 180 -1.02 5.94 0.49
N ASP A 181 0.22 6.27 0.15
CA ASP A 181 1.42 5.49 0.38
C ASP A 181 2.50 6.35 1.06
N LEU A 182 3.61 5.71 1.45
CA LEU A 182 4.69 6.35 2.19
C LEU A 182 6.02 6.19 1.46
N ASP A 183 6.31 7.08 0.53
CA ASP A 183 7.53 7.05 -0.28
C ASP A 183 8.55 8.10 0.14
N THR A 184 8.08 9.23 0.65
CA THR A 184 8.91 10.42 0.87
C THR A 184 8.66 11.08 2.22
N PRO A 185 9.61 11.88 2.73
CA PRO A 185 9.37 12.73 3.91
C PRO A 185 8.21 13.71 3.75
N ALA A 186 7.85 14.08 2.51
CA ALA A 186 6.69 14.94 2.25
C ALA A 186 5.38 14.21 2.57
N ASP A 187 5.28 12.92 2.20
CA ASP A 187 4.11 12.07 2.50
C ASP A 187 3.93 11.92 4.01
N LEU A 188 5.03 11.75 4.76
CA LEU A 188 4.96 11.73 6.23
C LEU A 188 4.49 13.05 6.81
N THR A 189 4.88 14.17 6.22
CA THR A 189 4.46 15.50 6.69
C THR A 189 2.97 15.72 6.42
N ILE A 190 2.48 15.31 5.25
CA ILE A 190 1.05 15.33 4.91
C ILE A 190 0.29 14.40 5.85
N LEU A 191 0.79 13.18 6.06
CA LEU A 191 0.20 12.22 6.97
C LEU A 191 0.15 12.77 8.39
N ALA A 192 1.19 13.46 8.88
CA ALA A 192 1.19 14.07 10.21
C ALA A 192 0.15 15.19 10.41
N LEU A 193 -0.37 15.79 9.33
CA LEU A 193 -1.42 16.80 9.37
C LEU A 193 -2.84 16.20 9.30
N HIS A 194 -2.96 14.93 8.89
CA HIS A 194 -4.23 14.22 8.85
C HIS A 194 -4.69 13.85 10.29
N ARG A 195 -5.91 13.33 10.48
CA ARG A 195 -6.40 12.87 11.80
C ARG A 195 -6.58 11.36 11.94
N GLY A 196 -6.66 10.67 10.80
CA GLY A 196 -6.98 9.25 10.71
C GLY A 196 -5.81 8.28 10.93
N GLN A 197 -4.65 8.73 11.44
CA GLN A 197 -3.56 7.79 11.70
C GLN A 197 -3.95 6.80 12.80
N ARG A 198 -3.52 5.57 12.65
CA ARG A 198 -3.55 4.57 13.72
C ARG A 198 -2.42 4.79 14.71
N LYS A 199 -2.36 3.94 15.73
CA LYS A 199 -1.58 4.16 16.95
C LYS A 199 -0.10 4.31 16.64
N HIS A 200 0.49 3.35 15.94
CA HIS A 200 1.94 3.29 15.76
C HIS A 200 2.43 4.38 14.82
N VAL A 201 1.70 4.62 13.71
CA VAL A 201 1.98 5.73 12.81
C VAL A 201 1.89 7.06 13.55
N ARG A 202 0.87 7.26 14.39
CA ARG A 202 0.71 8.50 15.18
C ARG A 202 1.87 8.70 16.15
N GLU A 203 2.25 7.65 16.88
CA GLU A 203 3.38 7.68 17.82
C GLU A 203 4.70 8.01 17.09
N PHE A 204 4.97 7.32 15.97
CA PHE A 204 6.16 7.58 15.16
C PHE A 204 6.19 9.02 14.65
N LEU A 205 5.09 9.48 14.05
CA LEU A 205 5.01 10.82 13.50
C LEU A 205 5.13 11.87 14.60
N ASN A 206 4.60 11.68 15.81
CA ASN A 206 4.78 12.63 16.92
C ASN A 206 6.25 12.77 17.35
N GLY A 207 7.03 11.70 17.26
CA GLY A 207 8.47 11.71 17.54
C GLY A 207 9.33 12.28 16.41
N ALA A 208 8.80 12.38 15.19
CA ALA A 208 9.55 12.81 14.02
C ALA A 208 9.67 14.35 13.90
N ASN A 209 10.87 14.83 13.52
CA ASN A 209 11.11 16.24 13.20
C ASN A 209 10.64 16.56 11.77
N LEU A 210 9.33 16.84 11.61
CA LEU A 210 8.70 17.13 10.32
C LEU A 210 8.35 18.63 10.20
N PRO A 211 8.45 19.24 9.00
CA PRO A 211 8.14 20.65 8.75
C PRO A 211 6.62 20.92 8.69
N ARG A 212 5.88 20.51 9.73
CA ARG A 212 4.41 20.58 9.81
C ARG A 212 3.86 21.98 9.61
N GLU A 213 4.50 22.98 10.22
CA GLU A 213 4.08 24.38 10.10
C GLU A 213 4.15 24.88 8.65
N ARG A 214 5.22 24.52 7.93
CA ARG A 214 5.42 24.92 6.54
C ARG A 214 4.35 24.31 5.62
N PHE A 215 4.03 23.03 5.82
CA PHE A 215 2.97 22.37 5.05
C PHE A 215 1.58 22.88 5.43
N GLY A 216 1.32 23.03 6.74
CA GLY A 216 0.06 23.56 7.25
C GLY A 216 -0.23 24.98 6.75
N ALA A 217 0.79 25.82 6.60
CA ALA A 217 0.66 27.16 6.04
C ALA A 217 0.18 27.18 4.58
N THR A 218 0.27 26.06 3.84
CA THR A 218 -0.23 25.97 2.46
C THR A 218 -1.74 25.67 2.39
N MET A 219 -2.30 25.03 3.43
CA MET A 219 -3.69 24.57 3.44
C MET A 219 -4.73 25.68 3.19
N PRO A 220 -4.61 26.89 3.77
CA PRO A 220 -5.57 27.97 3.50
C PRO A 220 -5.66 28.37 2.03
N PHE A 221 -4.57 28.20 1.25
CA PHE A 221 -4.56 28.48 -0.18
C PHE A 221 -5.21 27.34 -0.99
N LEU A 222 -5.04 26.10 -0.56
CA LEU A 222 -5.61 24.92 -1.23
C LEU A 222 -7.13 24.83 -1.10
N ILE A 223 -7.72 25.45 -0.07
CA ILE A 223 -9.17 25.42 0.18
C ILE A 223 -9.88 26.74 -0.16
N SER A 224 -9.18 27.71 -0.77
CA SER A 224 -9.72 29.05 -1.06
C SER A 224 -10.20 29.20 -2.50
N GLN A 225 -11.47 29.55 -2.70
CA GLN A 225 -12.02 29.91 -4.02
C GLN A 225 -11.33 31.12 -4.67
N LYS A 226 -10.63 31.94 -3.88
CA LYS A 226 -9.92 33.13 -4.36
C LYS A 226 -8.46 32.83 -4.73
N ALA A 227 -7.97 31.63 -4.45
CA ALA A 227 -6.59 31.27 -4.76
C ALA A 227 -6.41 30.97 -6.24
N HIS A 228 -5.19 31.25 -6.72
CA HIS A 228 -4.71 30.85 -8.04
C HIS A 228 -3.61 29.82 -7.83
N LEU A 229 -3.93 28.55 -8.06
CA LEU A 229 -2.99 27.43 -7.88
C LEU A 229 -2.32 27.10 -9.20
N SER A 230 -0.98 27.02 -9.21
CA SER A 230 -0.22 26.45 -10.33
C SER A 230 0.45 25.17 -9.86
N LEU A 231 0.15 24.07 -10.54
CA LEU A 231 0.80 22.77 -10.34
C LEU A 231 1.78 22.56 -11.49
N ILE A 232 3.06 22.37 -11.18
CA ILE A 232 4.15 22.29 -12.16
C ILE A 232 4.98 21.04 -11.86
N GLY A 233 5.30 20.26 -12.90
CA GLY A 233 6.17 19.08 -12.83
C GLY A 233 5.46 17.80 -13.27
N ARG A 234 5.90 16.65 -12.75
CA ARG A 234 5.32 15.32 -13.04
C ARG A 234 3.98 15.10 -12.32
N VAL A 235 2.96 15.85 -12.70
CA VAL A 235 1.66 15.84 -12.02
C VAL A 235 0.74 14.75 -12.57
N ASN A 236 -0.02 14.09 -11.68
CA ASN A 236 -1.08 13.18 -12.10
C ASN A 236 -2.25 13.93 -12.74
N THR A 237 -2.42 13.77 -14.06
CA THR A 237 -3.52 14.38 -14.79
C THR A 237 -4.88 13.84 -14.38
N SER A 238 -4.97 12.70 -13.68
CA SER A 238 -6.24 12.23 -13.10
C SER A 238 -6.75 13.12 -11.95
N ILE A 239 -5.87 13.95 -11.37
CA ILE A 239 -6.23 15.02 -10.44
C ILE A 239 -6.93 16.15 -11.22
N TRP A 240 -6.74 16.24 -12.53
CA TRP A 240 -7.38 17.22 -13.39
C TRP A 240 -8.64 16.65 -14.07
N GLY A 241 -9.69 17.45 -14.18
CA GLY A 241 -10.90 17.05 -14.90
C GLY A 241 -11.87 16.13 -14.14
N LYS A 242 -11.51 15.61 -12.96
CA LYS A 242 -12.53 15.17 -12.00
C LYS A 242 -13.23 16.42 -11.46
N ALA A 243 -14.55 16.50 -11.65
CA ALA A 243 -15.39 17.54 -11.06
C ALA A 243 -15.23 17.64 -9.52
N MET A 244 -14.67 16.58 -8.90
CA MET A 244 -14.33 16.44 -7.49
C MET A 244 -12.82 16.57 -7.22
N THR A 245 -12.15 17.59 -7.76
CA THR A 245 -11.04 18.14 -6.96
C THR A 245 -11.63 19.21 -6.08
N ASP A 246 -11.78 18.89 -4.79
CA ASP A 246 -12.20 19.80 -3.71
C ASP A 246 -11.22 20.96 -3.47
N ILE A 247 -10.32 21.22 -4.44
CA ILE A 247 -9.46 22.39 -4.49
C ILE A 247 -10.23 23.47 -5.27
N PRO A 248 -10.89 24.41 -4.57
CA PRO A 248 -11.58 25.51 -5.20
C PRO A 248 -10.59 26.52 -5.82
N GLY A 249 -11.11 27.39 -6.69
CA GLY A 249 -10.35 28.50 -7.25
C GLY A 249 -9.77 28.22 -8.64
N ALA A 250 -9.03 29.21 -9.15
CA ALA A 250 -8.42 29.15 -10.46
C ALA A 250 -7.20 28.24 -10.42
N LYS A 251 -7.09 27.32 -11.38
CA LYS A 251 -6.04 26.32 -11.40
C LYS A 251 -5.29 26.38 -12.73
N ARG A 252 -3.97 26.19 -12.69
CA ARG A 252 -3.10 25.97 -13.86
C ARG A 252 -2.31 24.70 -13.65
N LEU A 253 -2.12 23.95 -14.73
CA LEU A 253 -1.40 22.70 -14.71
C LEU A 253 -0.36 22.71 -15.82
N PHE A 254 0.91 22.50 -15.44
CA PHE A 254 2.05 22.37 -16.32
C PHE A 254 2.65 20.98 -16.09
N VAL A 255 2.33 20.03 -16.97
CA VAL A 255 2.73 18.63 -16.81
C VAL A 255 4.00 18.36 -17.60
N GLU A 256 5.04 17.94 -16.90
CA GLU A 256 6.23 17.34 -17.48
C GLU A 256 6.02 15.82 -17.55
N GLU A 257 6.41 15.23 -18.69
CA GLU A 257 6.40 13.80 -19.08
C GLU A 257 5.83 12.77 -18.06
N ARG A 258 4.84 11.98 -18.48
CA ARG A 258 4.34 10.79 -17.75
C ARG A 258 4.55 9.50 -18.53
N GLY A 259 4.69 8.40 -17.78
CA GLY A 259 4.81 7.04 -18.34
C GLY A 259 6.22 6.66 -18.80
N MET A 260 7.27 7.37 -18.39
CA MET A 260 8.63 7.07 -18.84
C MET A 260 9.07 5.62 -18.55
N VAL A 261 8.79 5.09 -17.35
CA VAL A 261 8.95 3.66 -17.02
C VAL A 261 8.21 2.76 -18.02
N ALA A 262 6.94 3.07 -18.28
CA ALA A 262 6.09 2.31 -19.20
C ALA A 262 6.52 2.43 -20.67
N PHE A 263 7.28 3.48 -21.01
CA PHE A 263 7.88 3.71 -22.32
C PHE A 263 9.38 3.37 -22.37
N GLY A 264 9.94 2.76 -21.31
CA GLY A 264 11.35 2.35 -21.23
C GLY A 264 12.36 3.49 -21.33
N ARG A 265 12.01 4.70 -20.85
CA ARG A 265 12.86 5.90 -20.92
C ARG A 265 13.56 6.25 -19.61
N ASP A 266 13.49 5.38 -18.62
CA ASP A 266 14.23 5.54 -17.39
C ASP A 266 15.62 4.93 -17.58
N THR A 267 16.59 5.79 -17.90
CA THR A 267 18.02 5.46 -17.87
C THR A 267 18.64 5.92 -16.57
#